data_AF-A0A388S970-F1
#
_entry.id   AF-A0A388S970-F1
#
_cell.length_a   1.000
_cell.length_b   1.000
_cell.length_c   1.000
_cell.angle_alpha   90.00
_cell.angle_beta   90.00
_cell.angle_gamma   90.00
#
_symmetry.space_group_name_H-M   'P 1'
#
loop_
_entity.id
_entity.type
_entity.pdbx_description
1 polymer ?
#
loop_
_entity_poly.entity_id
_entity_poly.type
_entity_poly.pdbx_seq_one_letter_code
_entity_poly.pdbx_strand_id
1 'polypeptide(L)'
;MNAAGALLGDSDPSIFQIEHVTEQRADARHWPDEIANRKPCKDFYNFEKLFRDMQRDIINRKAQTACFKSSSQIVPGDFFILSGLLCFVDSVLKEGQDRAGQDNPRYRVIFENGVETNILKLSLARALYQDSNGRRIIPDPSTVENNFLGLSRKDRATGCIYILASETKAPALADLKNQGRLVKIGYSTQSVNERIKNAENDPTYLEAPVRVLASLDCYNLNPQKVEYLIHAFLAKQRVNITIISSKGVPYKPVEWFAVDRDTAVAVAEHIVKGDILNYRMDNTTGRIKRVA
;
A
#
# COMPACT_ATOMS: atom_id res chain seq x y z
N MET A 1 12.13 -57.77 60.75
CA MET A 1 11.56 -56.48 60.32
C MET A 1 12.69 -55.58 59.83
N ASN A 2 12.45 -54.88 58.72
CA ASN A 2 13.30 -53.92 57.98
C ASN A 2 14.31 -54.44 56.94
N ALA A 3 14.00 -54.16 55.67
CA ALA A 3 14.86 -53.58 54.62
C ALA A 3 14.00 -53.55 53.33
N ALA A 4 13.50 -52.40 52.85
CA ALA A 4 14.19 -51.39 52.05
C ALA A 4 14.66 -51.91 50.67
N GLY A 5 14.00 -51.39 49.62
CA GLY A 5 14.63 -51.05 48.33
C GLY A 5 14.87 -52.18 47.33
N ALA A 6 14.10 -52.16 46.23
CA ALA A 6 14.59 -52.29 44.83
C ALA A 6 13.40 -52.61 43.91
N LEU A 7 12.63 -51.58 43.55
CA LEU A 7 11.88 -51.57 42.29
C LEU A 7 12.80 -50.87 41.28
N LEU A 8 12.97 -51.47 40.11
CA LEU A 8 13.71 -51.04 38.90
C LEU A 8 14.97 -51.85 38.63
N GLY A 9 14.87 -52.75 37.66
CA GLY A 9 16.03 -53.46 37.11
C GLY A 9 15.64 -54.46 36.03
N ASP A 10 15.07 -53.97 34.93
CA ASP A 10 15.54 -54.27 33.57
C ASP A 10 14.63 -53.57 32.56
N SER A 11 14.98 -52.34 32.19
CA SER A 11 14.40 -51.71 31.01
C SER A 11 15.31 -52.00 29.83
N ASP A 12 14.98 -53.07 29.13
CA ASP A 12 15.56 -53.45 27.85
C ASP A 12 15.53 -52.25 26.88
N PRO A 13 16.68 -51.72 26.42
CA PRO A 13 16.73 -50.55 25.53
C PRO A 13 16.23 -50.86 24.12
N SER A 14 15.85 -52.12 23.83
CA SER A 14 15.33 -52.56 22.54
C SER A 14 14.01 -51.87 22.12
N ILE A 15 13.20 -51.40 23.07
CA ILE A 15 11.99 -50.60 22.77
C ILE A 15 12.31 -49.26 22.10
N PHE A 16 13.53 -48.75 22.27
CA PHE A 16 13.96 -47.47 21.69
C PHE A 16 14.71 -47.63 20.36
N GLN A 17 14.87 -48.85 19.84
CA GLN A 17 15.55 -49.10 18.57
C GLN A 17 14.52 -49.43 17.47
N ILE A 18 14.19 -48.40 16.69
CA ILE A 18 13.22 -48.46 15.59
C ILE A 18 14.00 -48.60 14.26
N GLU A 19 14.12 -49.82 13.72
CA GLU A 19 14.92 -50.07 12.49
C GLU A 19 14.11 -50.08 11.18
N HIS A 20 12.77 -50.14 11.24
CA HIS A 20 11.94 -50.33 10.04
C HIS A 20 10.69 -49.45 9.97
N VAL A 21 10.70 -48.31 10.65
CA VAL A 21 9.67 -47.29 10.45
C VAL A 21 10.26 -46.23 9.54
N THR A 22 9.76 -46.16 8.31
CA THR A 22 9.97 -44.97 7.48
C THR A 22 9.52 -43.79 8.32
N GLU A 23 10.42 -42.88 8.67
CA GLU A 23 10.09 -41.67 9.41
C GLU A 23 8.98 -40.94 8.63
N GLN A 24 7.72 -41.20 8.98
CA GLN A 24 6.65 -40.25 8.74
C GLN A 24 6.94 -39.11 9.70
N ARG A 25 7.92 -38.28 9.33
CA ARG A 25 8.14 -36.95 9.87
C ARG A 25 6.76 -36.32 9.92
N ALA A 26 6.26 -36.14 11.13
CA ALA A 26 5.01 -35.46 11.42
C ALA A 26 4.97 -34.19 10.57
N ASP A 27 4.19 -34.25 9.50
CA ASP A 27 3.88 -33.18 8.55
C ASP A 27 4.84 -31.99 8.59
N ALA A 28 6.12 -32.26 8.29
CA ALA A 28 6.99 -31.32 7.61
C ALA A 28 6.47 -31.22 6.17
N ARG A 29 5.21 -30.81 6.02
CA ARG A 29 4.58 -30.46 4.75
C ARG A 29 5.30 -29.21 4.28
N HIS A 30 6.43 -29.45 3.63
CA HIS A 30 6.96 -28.66 2.53
C HIS A 30 6.50 -27.20 2.60
N TRP A 31 6.94 -26.47 3.63
CA TRP A 31 7.08 -25.03 3.45
C TRP A 31 8.11 -24.90 2.34
N PRO A 32 7.76 -24.36 1.17
CA PRO A 32 8.77 -24.19 0.14
C PRO A 32 9.89 -23.33 0.73
N ASP A 33 11.14 -23.76 0.54
CA ASP A 33 12.37 -23.02 0.84
C ASP A 33 12.47 -21.64 0.14
N GLU A 34 11.37 -21.13 -0.41
CA GLU A 34 11.18 -19.79 -0.94
C GLU A 34 10.53 -18.82 0.07
N ILE A 35 10.61 -19.07 1.39
CA ILE A 35 10.42 -17.99 2.36
C ILE A 35 11.66 -17.09 2.23
N ALA A 36 11.55 -16.11 1.34
CA ALA A 36 12.56 -15.09 1.11
C ALA A 36 13.20 -14.62 2.43
N ASN A 37 14.54 -14.66 2.48
CA ASN A 37 15.37 -14.35 3.65
C ASN A 37 14.73 -13.29 4.56
N ARG A 38 14.22 -13.75 5.71
CA ARG A 38 13.77 -12.89 6.80
C ARG A 38 14.99 -12.15 7.34
N LYS A 39 14.97 -10.83 7.27
CA LYS A 39 16.05 -9.96 7.75
C LYS A 39 15.52 -9.02 8.83
N PRO A 40 16.34 -8.63 9.82
CA PRO A 40 15.97 -7.54 10.71
C PRO A 40 15.73 -6.24 9.91
N CYS A 41 14.58 -5.61 10.14
CA CYS A 41 14.21 -4.34 9.51
C CYS A 41 14.93 -3.19 10.23
N LYS A 42 15.88 -2.54 9.54
CA LYS A 42 16.73 -1.49 10.14
C LYS A 42 15.97 -0.19 10.42
N ASP A 43 14.89 0.03 9.69
CA ASP A 43 13.99 1.18 9.74
C ASP A 43 12.65 0.84 10.42
N PHE A 44 12.61 -0.23 11.22
CA PHE A 44 11.39 -0.68 11.88
C PHE A 44 10.74 0.39 12.77
N TYR A 45 11.53 1.30 13.34
CA TYR A 45 11.05 2.42 14.14
C TYR A 45 10.01 3.29 13.39
N ASN A 46 10.06 3.34 12.05
CA ASN A 46 9.07 4.05 11.22
C ASN A 46 7.73 3.31 11.13
N PHE A 47 7.72 2.01 11.35
CA PHE A 47 6.55 1.14 11.20
C PHE A 47 5.98 0.68 12.55
N GLU A 48 6.75 0.80 13.63
CA GLU A 48 6.35 0.36 14.97
C GLU A 48 5.04 1.00 15.43
N LYS A 49 4.91 2.32 15.27
CA LYS A 49 3.68 3.06 15.58
C LYS A 49 2.51 2.56 14.74
N LEU A 50 2.74 2.33 13.45
CA LEU A 50 1.75 1.85 12.50
C LEU A 50 1.21 0.46 12.88
N PHE A 51 2.08 -0.45 13.33
CA PHE A 51 1.67 -1.77 13.83
C PHE A 51 0.91 -1.68 15.16
N ARG A 52 1.38 -0.87 16.12
CA ARG A 52 0.68 -0.68 17.41
C ARG A 52 -0.73 -0.13 17.24
N ASP A 53 -0.86 0.88 16.39
CA ASP A 53 -2.15 1.51 16.14
C ASP A 53 -3.10 0.54 15.40
N MET A 54 -2.59 -0.23 14.43
CA MET A 54 -3.40 -1.27 13.76
C MET A 54 -3.83 -2.39 14.73
N GLN A 55 -2.95 -2.84 15.62
CA GLN A 55 -3.31 -3.79 16.68
C GLN A 55 -4.42 -3.22 17.57
N ARG A 56 -4.32 -1.95 17.97
CA ARG A 56 -5.34 -1.25 18.75
C ARG A 56 -6.68 -1.19 18.01
N ASP A 57 -6.66 -0.97 16.71
CA ASP A 57 -7.87 -0.88 15.88
C ASP A 57 -8.54 -2.25 15.69
N ILE A 58 -7.75 -3.33 15.59
CA ILE A 58 -8.26 -4.71 15.60
C ILE A 58 -8.90 -5.05 16.95
N ILE A 59 -8.23 -4.73 18.07
CA ILE A 59 -8.74 -4.98 19.43
C ILE A 59 -10.05 -4.23 19.68
N ASN A 60 -10.11 -2.97 19.26
CA ASN A 60 -11.30 -2.13 19.41
C ASN A 60 -12.42 -2.46 18.42
N ARG A 61 -12.29 -3.54 17.62
CA ARG A 61 -13.22 -3.95 16.54
C ARG A 61 -13.48 -2.86 15.50
N LYS A 62 -12.57 -1.90 15.38
CA LYS A 62 -12.59 -0.85 14.36
C LYS A 62 -12.01 -1.34 13.04
N ALA A 63 -11.13 -2.34 13.05
CA ALA A 63 -10.66 -2.98 11.82
C ALA A 63 -11.40 -4.31 11.59
N GLN A 64 -11.94 -4.51 10.39
CA GLN A 64 -12.58 -5.78 10.02
C GLN A 64 -11.54 -6.74 9.46
N THR A 65 -11.39 -7.92 10.06
CA THR A 65 -10.57 -8.99 9.48
C THR A 65 -11.43 -9.86 8.57
N ALA A 66 -11.11 -9.92 7.29
CA ALA A 66 -11.78 -10.79 6.33
C ALA A 66 -10.85 -11.94 5.90
N CYS A 67 -11.42 -13.12 5.64
CA CYS A 67 -10.64 -14.20 5.03
C CYS A 67 -10.09 -13.73 3.68
N PHE A 68 -8.82 -14.07 3.42
CA PHE A 68 -8.17 -13.73 2.17
C PHE A 68 -8.79 -14.53 1.02
N LYS A 69 -9.29 -13.84 -0.03
CA LYS A 69 -10.07 -14.47 -1.11
C LYS A 69 -9.42 -14.38 -2.50
N SER A 70 -8.52 -13.42 -2.76
CA SER A 70 -7.90 -13.25 -4.08
C SER A 70 -6.49 -12.63 -4.01
N SER A 71 -5.54 -13.17 -4.78
CA SER A 71 -4.19 -12.60 -4.97
C SER A 71 -4.19 -11.20 -5.60
N SER A 72 -5.23 -10.85 -6.35
CA SER A 72 -5.43 -9.52 -6.94
C SER A 72 -5.67 -8.42 -5.90
N GLN A 73 -5.91 -8.80 -4.65
CA GLN A 73 -6.20 -7.89 -3.54
C GLN A 73 -4.95 -7.44 -2.78
N ILE A 74 -3.76 -7.92 -3.13
CA ILE A 74 -2.52 -7.52 -2.46
C ILE A 74 -1.95 -6.31 -3.18
N VAL A 75 -1.97 -5.16 -2.50
CA VAL A 75 -1.43 -3.89 -2.97
C VAL A 75 -0.50 -3.31 -1.88
N PRO A 76 0.58 -2.58 -2.24
CA PRO A 76 1.34 -1.82 -1.25
C PRO A 76 0.43 -0.92 -0.41
N GLY A 77 0.63 -0.94 0.90
CA GLY A 77 -0.22 -0.25 1.89
C GLY A 77 -1.21 -1.16 2.63
N ASP A 78 -1.45 -2.39 2.17
CA ASP A 78 -2.34 -3.33 2.84
C ASP A 78 -1.70 -3.99 4.08
N PHE A 79 -2.55 -4.34 5.05
CA PHE A 79 -2.21 -5.15 6.22
C PHE A 79 -2.82 -6.55 6.12
N PHE A 80 -2.03 -7.54 6.54
CA PHE A 80 -2.47 -8.92 6.60
C PHE A 80 -2.02 -9.56 7.92
N ILE A 81 -2.72 -10.60 8.33
CA ILE A 81 -2.28 -11.51 9.39
C ILE A 81 -1.74 -12.74 8.68
N LEU A 82 -0.47 -13.05 8.90
CA LEU A 82 0.21 -14.22 8.37
C LEU A 82 0.93 -14.96 9.49
N SER A 83 0.58 -16.24 9.66
CA SER A 83 1.01 -17.12 10.74
C SER A 83 0.78 -16.51 12.13
N GLY A 84 -0.32 -15.78 12.29
CA GLY A 84 -0.66 -15.08 13.53
C GLY A 84 0.11 -13.78 13.77
N LEU A 85 1.03 -13.39 12.88
CA LEU A 85 1.75 -12.12 12.96
C LEU A 85 1.13 -11.09 12.01
N LEU A 86 1.03 -9.85 12.48
CA LEU A 86 0.65 -8.72 11.63
C LEU A 86 1.80 -8.38 10.67
N CYS A 87 1.49 -8.28 9.38
CA CYS A 87 2.42 -7.86 8.35
C CYS A 87 1.85 -6.74 7.48
N PHE A 88 2.76 -5.91 6.97
CA PHE A 88 2.48 -4.72 6.18
C PHE A 88 3.24 -4.81 4.85
N VAL A 89 2.54 -4.59 3.74
CA VAL A 89 3.16 -4.50 2.42
C VAL A 89 3.67 -3.07 2.21
N ASP A 90 4.97 -2.85 2.33
CA ASP A 90 5.56 -1.50 2.28
C ASP A 90 5.63 -0.94 0.86
N SER A 91 6.28 -1.69 -0.05
CA SER A 91 6.63 -1.18 -1.37
C SER A 91 6.92 -2.30 -2.37
N VAL A 92 6.88 -1.95 -3.66
CA VAL A 92 7.33 -2.84 -4.75
C VAL A 92 8.83 -2.70 -4.91
N LEU A 93 9.57 -3.80 -4.70
CA LEU A 93 11.02 -3.86 -4.90
C LEU A 93 11.38 -4.12 -6.36
N LYS A 94 10.58 -4.93 -7.06
CA LYS A 94 10.82 -5.27 -8.45
C LYS A 94 9.52 -5.63 -9.15
N GLU A 95 9.20 -4.95 -10.24
CA GLU A 95 8.11 -5.33 -11.13
C GLU A 95 8.44 -6.66 -11.81
N GLY A 96 7.42 -7.50 -12.00
CA GLY A 96 7.61 -8.84 -12.54
C GLY A 96 6.29 -9.47 -12.96
N GLN A 97 6.37 -10.38 -13.91
CA GLN A 97 5.25 -11.20 -14.33
C GLN A 97 5.58 -12.67 -14.10
N ASP A 98 4.56 -13.49 -13.89
CA ASP A 98 4.73 -14.94 -13.85
C ASP A 98 4.82 -15.54 -15.27
N ARG A 99 5.00 -16.87 -15.34
CA ARG A 99 5.09 -17.61 -16.61
C ARG A 99 3.79 -17.56 -17.43
N ALA A 100 2.67 -17.18 -16.82
CA ALA A 100 1.36 -17.04 -17.46
C ALA A 100 1.04 -15.58 -17.84
N GLY A 101 1.98 -14.64 -17.65
CA GLY A 101 1.82 -13.22 -17.95
C GLY A 101 1.02 -12.44 -16.89
N GLN A 102 0.72 -13.04 -15.73
CA GLN A 102 0.04 -12.35 -14.64
C GLN A 102 1.02 -11.50 -13.82
N ASP A 103 0.51 -10.37 -13.32
CA ASP A 103 1.24 -9.45 -12.45
C ASP A 103 1.75 -10.15 -11.18
N ASN A 104 3.07 -10.24 -11.04
CA ASN A 104 3.76 -10.88 -9.91
C ASN A 104 4.98 -10.08 -9.44
N PRO A 105 4.78 -8.83 -8.99
CA PRO A 105 5.85 -8.00 -8.45
C PRO A 105 6.42 -8.60 -7.16
N ARG A 106 7.68 -8.27 -6.87
CA ARG A 106 8.34 -8.58 -5.59
C ARG A 106 8.07 -7.43 -4.62
N TYR A 107 7.46 -7.72 -3.49
CA TYR A 107 7.18 -6.77 -2.42
C TYR A 107 8.21 -6.83 -1.31
N ARG A 108 8.39 -5.69 -0.64
CA ARG A 108 8.96 -5.60 0.71
C ARG A 108 7.82 -5.73 1.70
N VAL A 109 7.87 -6.75 2.54
CA VAL A 109 6.86 -7.03 3.56
C VAL A 109 7.52 -6.95 4.93
N ILE A 110 6.94 -6.15 5.82
CA ILE A 110 7.45 -5.92 7.17
C ILE A 110 6.49 -6.59 8.15
N PHE A 111 7.01 -7.22 9.18
CA PHE A 111 6.27 -7.87 10.24
C PHE A 111 6.35 -7.04 11.53
N GLU A 112 5.32 -7.14 12.37
CA GLU A 112 5.23 -6.44 13.65
C GLU A 112 6.36 -6.77 14.65
N ASN A 113 7.07 -7.89 14.45
CA ASN A 113 8.20 -8.30 15.26
C ASN A 113 9.54 -7.70 14.80
N GLY A 114 9.51 -6.71 13.90
CA GLY A 114 10.73 -6.05 13.43
C GLY A 114 11.47 -6.78 12.33
N VAL A 115 10.86 -7.79 11.71
CA VAL A 115 11.44 -8.56 10.61
C VAL A 115 10.88 -8.06 9.28
N GLU A 116 11.71 -8.03 8.24
CA GLU A 116 11.28 -7.81 6.87
C GLU A 116 11.59 -9.02 5.97
N THR A 117 10.82 -9.19 4.91
CA THR A 117 11.02 -10.20 3.87
C THR A 117 10.72 -9.62 2.50
N ASN A 118 11.39 -10.16 1.48
CA ASN A 118 11.25 -9.72 0.09
C ASN A 118 10.57 -10.81 -0.74
N ILE A 119 9.24 -10.84 -0.74
CA ILE A 119 8.43 -11.94 -1.28
C ILE A 119 7.68 -11.53 -2.54
N LEU A 120 7.49 -12.47 -3.48
CA LEU A 120 6.65 -12.26 -4.66
C LEU A 120 5.17 -12.17 -4.28
N LYS A 121 4.39 -11.36 -4.98
CA LYS A 121 2.94 -11.18 -4.78
C LYS A 121 2.19 -12.50 -4.72
N LEU A 122 2.42 -13.38 -5.70
CA LEU A 122 1.75 -14.68 -5.76
C LEU A 122 2.24 -15.63 -4.65
N SER A 123 3.50 -15.53 -4.23
CA SER A 123 4.03 -16.31 -3.10
C SER A 123 3.43 -15.83 -1.77
N LEU A 124 3.27 -14.52 -1.58
CA LEU A 124 2.57 -13.96 -0.43
C LEU A 124 1.09 -14.38 -0.41
N ALA A 125 0.41 -14.32 -1.56
CA ALA A 125 -0.97 -14.78 -1.67
C ALA A 125 -1.10 -16.26 -1.31
N ARG A 126 -0.21 -17.12 -1.82
CA ARG A 126 -0.18 -18.56 -1.48
C ARG A 126 0.02 -18.77 0.02
N ALA A 127 0.94 -18.03 0.64
CA ALA A 127 1.19 -18.12 2.08
C ALA A 127 -0.07 -17.72 2.89
N LEU A 128 -0.79 -16.67 2.46
CA LEU A 128 -2.04 -16.24 3.09
C LEU A 128 -3.20 -17.23 2.86
N TYR A 129 -3.22 -17.97 1.74
CA TYR A 129 -4.21 -19.01 1.50
C TYR A 129 -3.98 -20.29 2.29
N GLN A 130 -2.71 -20.68 2.45
CA GLN A 130 -2.33 -21.92 3.14
C GLN A 130 -2.40 -21.79 4.67
N ASP A 131 -2.32 -20.56 5.18
CA ASP A 131 -2.43 -20.28 6.60
C ASP A 131 -3.91 -20.25 7.06
N SER A 132 -4.23 -21.06 8.06
CA SER A 132 -5.56 -21.06 8.70
C SER A 132 -5.90 -19.74 9.40
N ASN A 133 -4.88 -18.96 9.75
CA ASN A 133 -5.00 -17.62 10.32
C ASN A 133 -4.83 -16.50 9.27
N GLY A 134 -4.72 -16.85 7.99
CA GLY A 134 -4.52 -15.92 6.88
C GLY A 134 -5.72 -14.97 6.73
N ARG A 135 -5.55 -13.72 7.19
CA ARG A 135 -6.62 -12.71 7.11
C ARG A 135 -6.11 -11.43 6.48
N ARG A 136 -6.97 -10.81 5.67
CA ARG A 136 -6.78 -9.42 5.26
C ARG A 136 -7.40 -8.51 6.31
N ILE A 137 -6.69 -7.46 6.67
CA ILE A 137 -7.25 -6.41 7.51
C ILE A 137 -7.79 -5.33 6.60
N ILE A 138 -9.08 -5.05 6.76
CA ILE A 138 -9.77 -3.95 6.11
C ILE A 138 -9.86 -2.87 7.19
N PRO A 139 -9.04 -1.80 7.11
CA PRO A 139 -9.16 -0.68 8.02
C PRO A 139 -10.53 -0.04 7.81
N ASP A 140 -11.25 0.27 8.89
CA ASP A 140 -12.44 1.12 8.78
C ASP A 140 -11.99 2.52 8.30
N PRO A 141 -12.69 3.11 7.32
CA PRO A 141 -12.38 4.43 6.78
C PRO A 141 -12.22 5.54 7.85
N SER A 142 -12.72 5.32 9.08
CA SER A 142 -12.61 6.22 10.23
C SER A 142 -11.33 6.07 11.09
N THR A 143 -10.44 5.10 10.83
CA THR A 143 -9.30 4.79 11.75
C THR A 143 -7.92 5.12 11.20
N VAL A 144 -7.85 5.64 9.98
CA VAL A 144 -6.59 6.06 9.32
C VAL A 144 -6.00 7.35 9.95
N GLU A 145 -6.66 7.91 10.96
CA GLU A 145 -6.38 9.26 11.50
C GLU A 145 -5.11 9.37 12.36
N ASN A 146 -4.63 8.29 12.99
CA ASN A 146 -3.70 8.45 14.11
C ASN A 146 -2.22 8.15 13.83
N ASN A 147 -1.82 7.60 12.67
CA ASN A 147 -0.46 7.03 12.50
C ASN A 147 0.56 7.98 11.87
N PHE A 148 0.14 9.21 11.52
CA PHE A 148 0.87 10.06 10.58
C PHE A 148 1.81 11.10 11.19
N LEU A 149 1.90 11.21 12.52
CA LEU A 149 2.71 12.27 13.14
C LEU A 149 3.72 11.70 14.14
N GLY A 150 4.99 11.74 13.73
CA GLY A 150 6.14 11.62 14.63
C GLY A 150 7.38 11.13 13.89
N LEU A 151 8.25 12.05 13.48
CA LEU A 151 9.63 12.17 13.97
C LEU A 151 10.41 13.26 13.20
N SER A 152 11.14 14.07 13.96
CA SER A 152 11.87 15.26 13.53
C SER A 152 13.33 14.94 13.17
N ARG A 153 13.87 15.75 12.23
CA ARG A 153 15.29 16.18 12.10
C ARG A 153 16.22 15.32 11.22
N LYS A 154 16.06 15.45 9.89
CA LYS A 154 17.09 15.75 8.86
C LYS A 154 16.39 15.64 7.50
N ASP A 155 15.87 16.76 7.00
CA ASP A 155 14.99 16.78 5.82
C ASP A 155 15.74 16.37 4.55
N ARG A 156 15.66 15.08 4.20
CA ARG A 156 15.83 14.63 2.83
C ARG A 156 14.48 14.76 2.14
N ALA A 157 14.39 15.63 1.14
CA ALA A 157 13.26 15.66 0.23
C ALA A 157 13.07 14.24 -0.32
N THR A 158 11.96 13.61 0.07
CA THR A 158 11.64 12.23 -0.29
C THR A 158 10.95 12.18 -1.66
N GLY A 159 10.48 13.33 -2.14
CA GLY A 159 9.90 13.60 -3.44
C GLY A 159 9.01 14.84 -3.35
N CYS A 160 8.17 15.05 -4.36
CA CYS A 160 7.20 16.14 -4.41
C CYS A 160 5.86 15.64 -4.95
N ILE A 161 4.78 16.26 -4.49
CA ILE A 161 3.46 16.22 -5.13
C ILE A 161 3.39 17.37 -6.11
N TYR A 162 3.02 17.10 -7.36
CA TYR A 162 2.82 18.12 -8.37
C TYR A 162 1.36 18.18 -8.82
N ILE A 163 0.93 19.40 -9.14
CA ILE A 163 -0.41 19.68 -9.67
C ILE A 163 -0.22 20.33 -11.04
N LEU A 164 -0.83 19.78 -12.07
CA LEU A 164 -0.70 20.24 -13.46
C LEU A 164 -2.03 20.67 -14.05
N ALA A 165 -1.99 21.63 -14.96
CA ALA A 165 -3.06 21.93 -15.91
C ALA A 165 -2.77 21.24 -17.25
N SER A 166 -3.82 20.77 -17.93
CA SER A 166 -3.72 20.31 -19.32
C SER A 166 -3.99 21.44 -20.30
N GLU A 167 -3.24 21.47 -21.41
CA GLU A 167 -3.55 22.26 -22.60
C GLU A 167 -4.30 21.44 -23.67
N THR A 168 -4.99 20.37 -23.27
CA THR A 168 -5.73 19.50 -24.17
C THR A 168 -6.76 20.26 -25.02
N LYS A 169 -6.90 19.81 -26.27
CA LYS A 169 -7.89 20.31 -27.24
C LYS A 169 -9.10 19.37 -27.37
N ALA A 170 -9.18 18.32 -26.55
CA ALA A 170 -10.30 17.40 -26.57
C ALA A 170 -11.63 18.13 -26.24
N PRO A 171 -12.64 18.11 -27.14
CA PRO A 171 -13.89 18.84 -26.93
C PRO A 171 -14.60 18.45 -25.62
N ALA A 172 -14.55 17.17 -25.26
CA ALA A 172 -15.20 16.65 -24.05
C ALA A 172 -14.58 17.16 -22.73
N LEU A 173 -13.40 17.79 -22.76
CA LEU A 173 -12.74 18.38 -21.60
C LEU A 173 -12.65 19.92 -21.69
N ALA A 174 -13.14 20.52 -22.78
CA ALA A 174 -13.00 21.94 -23.05
C ALA A 174 -13.63 22.80 -21.94
N ASP A 175 -14.83 22.43 -21.47
CA ASP A 175 -15.53 23.19 -20.42
C ASP A 175 -14.75 23.18 -19.09
N LEU A 176 -14.29 22.01 -18.65
CA LEU A 176 -13.49 21.88 -17.42
C LEU A 176 -12.17 22.63 -17.52
N LYS A 177 -11.53 22.58 -18.69
CA LYS A 177 -10.29 23.32 -18.97
C LYS A 177 -10.51 24.83 -18.92
N ASN A 178 -11.53 25.33 -19.62
CA ASN A 178 -11.84 26.75 -19.71
C ASN A 178 -12.24 27.34 -18.35
N GLN A 179 -12.87 26.52 -17.49
CA GLN A 179 -13.18 26.89 -16.10
C GLN A 179 -11.97 26.79 -15.16
N GLY A 180 -10.80 26.32 -15.62
CA GLY A 180 -9.61 26.13 -14.77
C GLY A 180 -9.76 25.02 -13.74
N ARG A 181 -10.68 24.08 -13.97
CA ARG A 181 -11.05 23.00 -13.04
C ARG A 181 -10.53 21.63 -13.45
N LEU A 182 -9.74 21.54 -14.52
CA LEU A 182 -9.13 20.30 -14.97
C LEU A 182 -7.68 20.23 -14.46
N VAL A 183 -7.48 19.49 -13.37
CA VAL A 183 -6.15 19.33 -12.78
C VAL A 183 -5.72 17.88 -12.74
N LYS A 184 -4.43 17.66 -12.99
CA LYS A 184 -3.76 16.39 -12.74
C LYS A 184 -2.98 16.48 -11.44
N ILE A 185 -3.08 15.46 -10.60
CA ILE A 185 -2.33 15.38 -9.36
C ILE A 185 -1.50 14.10 -9.41
N GLY A 186 -0.19 14.24 -9.22
CA GLY A 186 0.74 13.11 -9.21
C GLY A 186 1.92 13.37 -8.28
N TYR A 187 2.82 12.40 -8.21
CA TYR A 187 4.03 12.52 -7.42
C TYR A 187 5.29 12.24 -8.25
N SER A 188 6.41 12.78 -7.81
CA SER A 188 7.72 12.47 -8.39
C SER A 188 8.81 12.44 -7.33
N THR A 189 9.77 11.54 -7.47
CA THR A 189 11.02 11.53 -6.72
C THR A 189 12.15 12.26 -7.45
N GLN A 190 11.95 12.54 -8.74
CA GLN A 190 12.84 13.33 -9.60
C GLN A 190 12.24 14.71 -9.87
N SER A 191 12.89 15.54 -10.68
CA SER A 191 12.34 16.86 -10.99
C SER A 191 11.01 16.74 -11.75
N VAL A 192 10.05 17.60 -11.42
CA VAL A 192 8.73 17.62 -12.09
C VAL A 192 8.90 17.85 -13.59
N ASN A 193 9.84 18.71 -13.98
CA ASN A 193 10.15 19.02 -15.38
C ASN A 193 10.61 17.78 -16.17
N GLU A 194 11.46 16.92 -15.57
CA GLU A 194 11.86 15.66 -16.21
C GLU A 194 10.68 14.68 -16.31
N ARG A 195 9.81 14.63 -15.30
CA ARG A 195 8.64 13.74 -15.28
C ARG A 195 7.61 14.09 -16.36
N ILE A 196 7.48 15.37 -16.73
CA ILE A 196 6.49 15.87 -17.71
C ILE A 196 7.08 16.12 -19.12
N LYS A 197 8.38 15.88 -19.33
CA LYS A 197 9.08 16.21 -20.58
C LYS A 197 8.43 15.65 -21.85
N ASN A 198 7.76 14.50 -21.75
CA ASN A 198 7.08 13.84 -22.88
C ASN A 198 5.55 13.77 -22.69
N ALA A 199 4.97 14.71 -21.95
CA ALA A 199 3.53 14.71 -21.65
C ALA A 199 2.65 14.76 -22.90
N GLU A 200 3.06 15.49 -23.94
CA GLU A 200 2.30 15.62 -25.18
C GLU A 200 2.06 14.30 -25.92
N ASN A 201 2.89 13.28 -25.70
CA ASN A 201 2.78 11.98 -26.36
C ASN A 201 2.28 10.87 -25.42
N ASP A 202 1.98 11.19 -24.17
CA ASP A 202 1.62 10.21 -23.13
C ASP A 202 0.13 10.31 -22.79
N PRO A 203 -0.65 9.22 -22.96
CA PRO A 203 -2.07 9.17 -22.59
C PRO A 203 -2.36 9.56 -21.13
N THR A 204 -1.41 9.36 -20.22
CA THR A 204 -1.50 9.75 -18.80
C THR A 204 -1.65 11.27 -18.62
N TYR A 205 -1.20 12.04 -19.61
CA TYR A 205 -1.27 13.49 -19.67
C TYR A 205 -2.24 14.00 -20.76
N LEU A 206 -3.18 13.14 -21.19
CA LEU A 206 -4.19 13.45 -22.21
C LEU A 206 -3.60 13.73 -23.60
N GLU A 207 -2.39 13.21 -23.88
CA GLU A 207 -1.65 13.47 -25.13
C GLU A 207 -1.59 14.97 -25.45
N ALA A 208 -1.33 15.78 -24.42
CA ALA A 208 -1.32 17.22 -24.52
C ALA A 208 -0.19 17.84 -23.67
N PRO A 209 0.31 19.03 -24.05
CA PRO A 209 1.20 19.78 -23.19
C PRO A 209 0.55 20.05 -21.82
N VAL A 210 1.38 20.06 -20.78
CA VAL A 210 0.94 20.32 -19.41
C VAL A 210 1.75 21.43 -18.77
N ARG A 211 1.12 22.18 -17.89
CA ARG A 211 1.74 23.29 -17.16
C ARG A 211 1.71 23.01 -15.66
N VAL A 212 2.84 23.21 -14.99
CA VAL A 212 2.93 23.07 -13.52
C VAL A 212 2.17 24.23 -12.86
N LEU A 213 1.16 23.90 -12.06
CA LEU A 213 0.37 24.86 -11.28
C LEU A 213 0.89 25.02 -9.85
N ALA A 214 1.37 23.92 -9.26
CA ALA A 214 1.96 23.88 -7.93
C ALA A 214 2.85 22.63 -7.78
N SER A 215 3.82 22.73 -6.88
CA SER A 215 4.65 21.62 -6.41
C SER A 215 4.75 21.75 -4.89
N LEU A 216 4.51 20.65 -4.17
CA LEU A 216 4.63 20.56 -2.73
C LEU A 216 5.71 19.53 -2.41
N ASP A 217 6.77 19.97 -1.77
CA ASP A 217 7.86 19.08 -1.37
C ASP A 217 7.45 18.23 -0.17
N CYS A 218 7.69 16.93 -0.28
CA CYS A 218 7.44 15.97 0.79
C CYS A 218 8.74 15.77 1.58
N TYR A 219 8.79 16.30 2.80
CA TYR A 219 9.89 16.09 3.74
C TYR A 219 9.52 14.98 4.72
N ASN A 220 10.32 13.92 4.78
CA ASN A 220 10.11 12.75 5.65
C ASN A 220 8.74 12.05 5.47
N LEU A 221 8.07 12.30 4.33
CA LEU A 221 6.79 11.71 3.95
C LEU A 221 6.97 10.91 2.68
N ASN A 222 6.32 9.76 2.58
CA ASN A 222 6.29 9.01 1.33
C ASN A 222 5.33 9.71 0.34
N PRO A 223 5.84 10.32 -0.75
CA PRO A 223 5.03 11.11 -1.67
C PRO A 223 3.98 10.25 -2.40
N GLN A 224 4.24 8.95 -2.61
CA GLN A 224 3.26 8.03 -3.18
C GLN A 224 2.06 7.84 -2.24
N LYS A 225 2.28 7.74 -0.92
CA LYS A 225 1.18 7.60 0.05
C LYS A 225 0.36 8.89 0.16
N VAL A 226 1.01 10.04 0.12
CA VAL A 226 0.33 11.36 0.12
C VAL A 226 -0.55 11.49 -1.13
N GLU A 227 -0.02 11.13 -2.29
CA GLU A 227 -0.77 11.15 -3.55
C GLU A 227 -2.01 10.24 -3.51
N TYR A 228 -1.86 9.02 -3.00
CA TYR A 228 -2.96 8.10 -2.83
C TYR A 228 -4.08 8.69 -1.97
N LEU A 229 -3.75 9.35 -0.86
CA LEU A 229 -4.74 9.99 0.01
C LEU A 229 -5.46 11.15 -0.70
N ILE A 230 -4.74 11.95 -1.49
CA ILE A 230 -5.34 13.05 -2.27
C ILE A 230 -6.33 12.46 -3.28
N HIS A 231 -5.93 11.40 -3.98
CA HIS A 231 -6.78 10.71 -4.95
C HIS A 231 -8.02 10.08 -4.31
N ALA A 232 -7.87 9.49 -3.14
CA ALA A 232 -8.99 8.91 -2.38
C ALA A 232 -9.98 10.01 -1.94
N PHE A 233 -9.47 11.12 -1.42
CA PHE A 233 -10.29 12.25 -0.99
C PHE A 233 -11.06 12.89 -2.15
N LEU A 234 -10.41 13.03 -3.32
CA LEU A 234 -10.98 13.62 -4.53
C LEU A 234 -11.66 12.60 -5.44
N ALA A 235 -11.88 11.36 -5.00
CA ALA A 235 -12.40 10.29 -5.85
C ALA A 235 -13.74 10.65 -6.53
N LYS A 236 -14.60 11.43 -5.86
CA LYS A 236 -15.90 11.89 -6.40
C LYS A 236 -15.75 12.99 -7.46
N GLN A 237 -14.61 13.68 -7.48
CA GLN A 237 -14.28 14.72 -8.43
C GLN A 237 -13.46 14.18 -9.60
N ARG A 238 -13.10 12.88 -9.60
CA ARG A 238 -12.34 12.27 -10.67
C ARG A 238 -13.09 12.38 -12.00
N VAL A 239 -12.36 12.80 -13.02
CA VAL A 239 -12.86 12.91 -14.39
C VAL A 239 -13.06 11.50 -14.95
N ASN A 240 -14.30 11.12 -15.25
CA ASN A 240 -14.65 9.79 -15.75
C ASN A 240 -15.14 9.87 -17.20
N ILE A 241 -14.19 9.97 -18.13
CA ILE A 241 -14.44 10.03 -19.57
C ILE A 241 -13.50 9.05 -20.28
N THR A 242 -13.96 8.43 -21.36
CA THR A 242 -13.11 7.67 -22.28
C THR A 242 -12.64 8.59 -23.40
N ILE A 243 -11.33 8.66 -23.61
CA ILE A 243 -10.71 9.42 -24.70
C ILE A 243 -10.12 8.42 -25.69
N ILE A 244 -10.19 8.74 -26.98
CA ILE A 244 -9.51 7.97 -28.01
C ILE A 244 -8.14 8.59 -28.24
N SER A 245 -7.08 7.80 -28.06
CA SER A 245 -5.71 8.20 -28.36
C SER A 245 -5.58 8.55 -29.84
N SER A 246 -4.59 9.38 -30.17
CA SER A 246 -4.10 9.59 -31.54
C SER A 246 -3.87 8.29 -32.33
N LYS A 247 -3.62 7.17 -31.64
CA LYS A 247 -3.42 5.82 -32.21
C LYS A 247 -4.72 5.00 -32.34
N GLY A 248 -5.88 5.59 -32.06
CA GLY A 248 -7.18 4.92 -32.11
C GLY A 248 -7.51 4.04 -30.90
N VAL A 249 -6.64 3.98 -29.89
CA VAL A 249 -6.84 3.16 -28.69
C VAL A 249 -7.61 3.96 -27.62
N PRO A 250 -8.73 3.44 -27.09
CA PRO A 250 -9.44 4.10 -25.99
C PRO A 250 -8.66 4.00 -24.69
N TYR A 251 -8.57 5.11 -23.95
CA TYR A 251 -7.99 5.16 -22.61
C TYR A 251 -8.84 6.02 -21.66
N LYS A 252 -8.65 5.80 -20.35
CA LYS A 252 -9.32 6.56 -19.29
C LYS A 252 -8.29 7.22 -18.37
N PRO A 253 -8.30 8.55 -18.25
CA PRO A 253 -7.41 9.25 -17.32
C PRO A 253 -7.85 9.03 -15.87
N VAL A 254 -7.04 8.34 -15.06
CA VAL A 254 -7.38 8.03 -13.65
C VAL A 254 -6.88 9.06 -12.65
N GLU A 255 -5.97 9.94 -13.05
CA GLU A 255 -5.30 10.92 -12.17
C GLU A 255 -5.75 12.37 -12.42
N TRP A 256 -6.89 12.56 -13.08
CA TRP A 256 -7.44 13.85 -13.44
C TRP A 256 -8.72 14.15 -12.67
N PHE A 257 -8.85 15.37 -12.16
CA PHE A 257 -9.90 15.79 -11.23
C PHE A 257 -10.54 17.11 -11.67
N ALA A 258 -11.85 17.22 -11.42
CA ALA A 258 -12.71 18.37 -11.72
C ALA A 258 -12.72 19.41 -10.58
N VAL A 259 -11.54 19.83 -10.14
CA VAL A 259 -11.31 20.81 -9.06
C VAL A 259 -10.38 21.94 -9.51
N ASP A 260 -10.51 23.11 -8.91
CA ASP A 260 -9.58 24.21 -9.16
C ASP A 260 -8.21 23.98 -8.48
N ARG A 261 -7.22 24.79 -8.88
CA ARG A 261 -5.86 24.75 -8.33
C ARG A 261 -5.86 24.88 -6.81
N ASP A 262 -6.58 25.86 -6.30
CA ASP A 262 -6.50 26.24 -4.88
C ASP A 262 -7.09 25.14 -3.99
N THR A 263 -8.17 24.49 -4.45
CA THR A 263 -8.74 23.32 -3.78
C THR A 263 -7.77 22.14 -3.82
N ALA A 264 -7.13 21.86 -4.96
CA ALA A 264 -6.16 20.78 -5.07
C ALA A 264 -4.94 20.99 -4.14
N VAL A 265 -4.43 22.23 -4.07
CA VAL A 265 -3.34 22.61 -3.15
C VAL A 265 -3.79 22.48 -1.71
N ALA A 266 -4.97 23.00 -1.35
CA ALA A 266 -5.47 22.94 0.02
C ALA A 266 -5.67 21.49 0.50
N VAL A 267 -6.20 20.61 -0.36
CA VAL A 267 -6.30 19.16 -0.06
C VAL A 267 -4.93 18.56 0.21
N ALA A 268 -3.94 18.83 -0.65
CA ALA A 268 -2.58 18.33 -0.46
C ALA A 268 -1.96 18.83 0.85
N GLU A 269 -2.13 20.12 1.17
CA GLU A 269 -1.64 20.69 2.43
C GLU A 269 -2.29 20.07 3.66
N HIS A 270 -3.61 19.89 3.67
CA HIS A 270 -4.33 19.27 4.79
C HIS A 270 -4.00 17.79 4.97
N ILE A 271 -3.66 17.09 3.88
CA ILE A 271 -3.14 15.72 3.97
C ILE A 271 -1.74 15.69 4.56
N VAL A 272 -0.87 16.61 4.15
CA VAL A 272 0.49 16.74 4.73
C VAL A 272 0.42 17.16 6.21
N LYS A 273 -0.52 18.03 6.59
CA LYS A 273 -0.79 18.41 7.99
C LYS A 273 -1.47 17.30 8.80
N GLY A 274 -2.06 16.31 8.14
CA GLY A 274 -2.75 15.19 8.78
C GLY A 274 -4.14 15.52 9.33
N ASP A 275 -4.73 16.67 8.97
CA ASP A 275 -6.03 17.14 9.47
C ASP A 275 -7.16 17.05 8.43
N ILE A 276 -6.90 16.46 7.25
CA ILE A 276 -7.84 16.32 6.12
C ILE A 276 -9.20 15.73 6.49
N LEU A 277 -9.27 14.91 7.54
CA LEU A 277 -10.50 14.23 7.97
C LEU A 277 -11.49 15.19 8.63
N ASN A 278 -10.99 16.32 9.13
CA ASN A 278 -11.83 17.45 9.54
C ASN A 278 -12.41 18.21 8.34
N TYR A 279 -12.15 17.77 7.11
CA TYR A 279 -12.60 18.43 5.89
C TYR A 279 -13.39 17.46 5.01
N ARG A 280 -14.33 18.01 4.26
CA ARG A 280 -15.06 17.31 3.20
C ARG A 280 -15.14 18.16 1.97
N MET A 281 -15.26 17.52 0.82
CA MET A 281 -15.60 18.21 -0.43
C MET A 281 -17.06 18.68 -0.39
N ASP A 282 -17.26 19.98 -0.59
CA ASP A 282 -18.55 20.53 -0.93
C ASP A 282 -18.73 20.42 -2.45
N ASN A 283 -19.57 19.49 -2.88
CA ASN A 283 -19.78 19.21 -4.31
C ASN A 283 -20.52 20.35 -5.05
N THR A 284 -21.17 21.27 -4.33
CA THR A 284 -21.86 22.42 -4.92
C THR A 284 -20.88 23.53 -5.24
N THR A 285 -19.94 23.79 -4.33
CA THR A 285 -18.94 24.86 -4.50
C THR A 285 -17.62 24.38 -5.09
N GLY A 286 -17.38 23.07 -5.10
CA GLY A 286 -16.13 22.46 -5.58
C GLY A 286 -14.93 22.69 -4.65
N ARG A 287 -15.17 23.11 -3.40
CA ARG A 287 -14.14 23.48 -2.42
C ARG A 287 -14.18 22.58 -1.19
N ILE A 288 -13.08 22.52 -0.45
CA ILE A 288 -13.05 21.88 0.86
C ILE A 288 -13.77 22.72 1.90
N LYS A 289 -14.53 22.07 2.79
CA LYS A 289 -15.19 22.69 3.94
C LYS A 289 -14.91 21.87 5.18
N ARG A 290 -14.72 22.54 6.32
CA ARG A 290 -14.55 21.86 7.60
C ARG A 290 -15.84 21.12 7.97
N VAL A 291 -15.71 19.88 8.42
CA VAL A 291 -16.77 19.09 9.04
C VAL A 291 -16.88 19.61 10.47
N ALA A 292 -18.06 20.12 10.81
CA ALA A 292 -18.38 20.62 12.16
C ALA A 292 -18.61 19.45 13.12
#